data_AF-A0A1L3MCW1-F1
#
_entry.id   AF-A0A1L3MCW1-F1
#
_cell.length_a   1.000
_cell.length_b   1.000
_cell.length_c   1.000
_cell.angle_alpha   90.00
_cell.angle_beta   90.00
_cell.angle_gamma   90.00
#
_symmetry.space_group_name_H-M   'P 1'
#
loop_
_entity.id
_entity.type
_entity.pdbx_description
1 polymer ?
#
loop_
_entity_poly.entity_id
_entity_poly.type
_entity_poly.pdbx_seq_one_letter_code
_entity_poly.pdbx_strand_id
1 'polypeptide(L)'
;MDDVLVERVLRAVELVPRGRVVSYGDLAALVGTGPRQVGSIMRVYGSNVTWWRVTNASGDLPSHLRQAAFIEWAVEGIEVKPNALGCRIRDHRADLEALAAAWEAAVADLG
;
A
#
# COMPACT_ATOMS: atom_id res chain seq x y z
N MET A 1 -2.69 -20.06 -2.47
CA MET A 1 -2.81 -18.71 -3.05
C MET A 1 -1.91 -18.70 -4.27
N ASP A 2 -2.23 -17.99 -5.34
CA ASP A 2 -1.34 -17.93 -6.52
C ASP A 2 -0.07 -17.17 -6.14
N ASP A 3 1.08 -17.85 -6.12
CA ASP A 3 2.36 -17.31 -5.66
C ASP A 3 2.83 -16.13 -6.55
N VAL A 4 2.52 -16.17 -7.85
CA VAL A 4 2.82 -15.07 -8.77
C VAL A 4 1.99 -13.84 -8.41
N LEU A 5 0.71 -14.03 -8.10
CA LEU A 5 -0.16 -12.93 -7.67
C LEU A 5 0.30 -12.33 -6.32
N VAL A 6 0.73 -13.18 -5.38
CA VAL A 6 1.29 -12.71 -4.10
C VAL A 6 2.48 -11.80 -4.37
N GLU A 7 3.44 -12.26 -5.17
CA GLU A 7 4.64 -11.51 -5.49
C GLU A 7 4.34 -10.20 -6.22
N ARG A 8 3.42 -10.22 -7.20
CA ARG A 8 2.97 -9.00 -7.90
C ARG A 8 2.39 -7.95 -6.94
N VAL A 9 1.63 -8.37 -5.92
CA VAL A 9 1.10 -7.46 -4.90
C VAL A 9 2.20 -6.94 -3.98
N LEU A 10 3.10 -7.80 -3.50
CA LEU A 10 4.18 -7.38 -2.59
C LEU A 10 5.13 -6.39 -3.27
N ARG A 11 5.54 -6.64 -4.52
CA ARG A 11 6.36 -5.71 -5.31
C ARG A 11 5.65 -4.36 -5.53
N ALA A 12 4.34 -4.37 -5.77
CA ALA A 12 3.56 -3.13 -5.89
C ALA A 12 3.62 -2.29 -4.59
N VAL A 13 3.58 -2.94 -3.42
CA VAL A 13 3.67 -2.25 -2.12
C VAL A 13 5.06 -1.68 -1.87
N GLU A 14 6.12 -2.43 -2.17
CA GLU A 14 7.50 -1.98 -2.02
C GLU A 14 7.82 -0.76 -2.87
N LEU A 15 7.21 -0.66 -4.06
CA LEU A 15 7.37 0.47 -4.97
C LEU A 15 6.63 1.73 -4.55
N VAL A 16 5.69 1.66 -3.60
CA VAL A 16 5.01 2.87 -3.10
C VAL A 16 6.05 3.80 -2.51
N PRO A 17 6.24 5.03 -3.03
CA PRO A 17 7.33 5.90 -2.59
C PRO A 17 7.23 6.27 -1.11
N ARG A 18 8.39 6.57 -0.51
CA ARG A 18 8.45 7.13 0.84
C ARG A 18 7.62 8.41 0.94
N GLY A 19 6.85 8.56 2.02
CA GLY A 19 5.96 9.72 2.22
C GLY A 19 4.67 9.67 1.41
N ARG A 20 4.45 8.57 0.67
CA ARG A 20 3.25 8.33 -0.13
C ARG A 20 2.49 7.12 0.38
N VAL A 21 1.19 7.13 0.09
CA VAL A 21 0.29 6.02 0.40
C VAL A 21 -0.54 5.65 -0.82
N VAL A 22 -1.06 4.43 -0.81
CA VAL A 22 -2.06 3.92 -1.75
C VAL A 22 -3.19 3.27 -0.97
N SER A 23 -4.35 3.11 -1.61
CA SER A 23 -5.42 2.28 -1.07
C SER A 23 -5.32 0.84 -1.57
N TYR A 24 -5.96 -0.08 -0.86
CA TYR A 24 -6.18 -1.45 -1.38
C TYR A 24 -6.85 -1.47 -2.77
N GLY A 25 -7.67 -0.46 -3.07
CA GLY A 25 -8.30 -0.30 -4.39
C GLY A 25 -7.31 0.08 -5.49
N ASP A 26 -6.35 0.95 -5.18
CA ASP A 26 -5.32 1.38 -6.13
C ASP A 26 -4.41 0.20 -6.49
N LEU A 27 -3.96 -0.57 -5.48
CA LEU A 27 -3.16 -1.78 -5.70
C LEU A 27 -3.94 -2.85 -6.47
N ALA A 28 -5.22 -3.02 -6.18
CA ALA A 28 -6.06 -3.98 -6.89
C ALA A 28 -6.22 -3.62 -8.38
N ALA A 29 -6.43 -2.34 -8.68
CA ALA A 29 -6.51 -1.84 -10.05
C ALA A 29 -5.17 -2.01 -10.78
N LEU A 30 -4.05 -1.70 -10.11
CA LEU A 30 -2.70 -1.85 -10.66
C LEU A 30 -2.39 -3.31 -10.99
N VAL A 31 -2.65 -4.23 -10.06
CA VAL A 31 -2.28 -5.64 -10.21
C VAL A 31 -3.27 -6.43 -11.08
N GLY A 32 -4.48 -5.91 -11.30
CA GLY A 32 -5.53 -6.61 -12.04
C GLY A 32 -6.27 -7.65 -11.18
N THR A 33 -6.53 -7.32 -9.91
CA THR A 33 -7.23 -8.20 -8.95
C THR A 33 -8.30 -7.44 -8.15
N GLY A 34 -8.88 -8.06 -7.12
CA GLY A 34 -9.86 -7.46 -6.22
C GLY A 34 -9.23 -6.88 -4.93
N PRO A 35 -9.75 -5.76 -4.37
CA PRO A 35 -9.21 -5.16 -3.14
C PRO A 35 -9.22 -6.11 -1.93
N ARG A 36 -10.21 -7.01 -1.85
CA ARG A 36 -10.27 -8.04 -0.82
C ARG A 36 -9.16 -9.08 -0.97
N GLN A 37 -8.77 -9.39 -2.20
CA GLN A 37 -7.66 -10.31 -2.47
C GLN A 37 -6.34 -9.68 -2.03
N VAL A 38 -6.10 -8.40 -2.35
CA VAL A 38 -4.95 -7.63 -1.84
C VAL A 38 -4.93 -7.63 -0.32
N GLY A 39 -6.07 -7.36 0.33
CA GLY A 39 -6.18 -7.39 1.79
C GLY A 39 -5.83 -8.76 2.40
N SER A 40 -6.29 -9.85 1.78
CA SER A 40 -5.94 -11.22 2.19
C SER A 40 -4.44 -11.50 2.03
N ILE A 41 -3.83 -11.09 0.93
CA ILE A 41 -2.37 -11.22 0.69
C ILE A 41 -1.61 -10.43 1.75
N MET A 42 -1.95 -9.15 1.94
CA MET A 42 -1.27 -8.27 2.92
C MET A 42 -1.41 -8.76 4.35
N ARG A 43 -2.54 -9.40 4.69
CA ARG A 43 -2.74 -10.01 6.02
C ARG A 43 -1.78 -11.18 6.26
N VAL A 44 -1.45 -11.96 5.24
CA VAL A 44 -0.65 -13.18 5.38
C VAL A 44 0.84 -12.90 5.15
N TYR A 45 1.17 -12.08 4.16
CA TYR A 45 2.54 -11.88 3.67
C TYR A 45 3.06 -10.43 3.84
N GLY A 46 2.18 -9.49 4.18
CA GLY A 46 2.50 -8.05 4.17
C GLY A 46 3.45 -7.58 5.28
N SER A 47 3.78 -8.43 6.26
CA SER A 47 4.68 -8.03 7.37
C SER A 47 6.10 -7.69 6.92
N ASN A 48 6.51 -8.18 5.74
CA ASN A 48 7.86 -8.02 5.22
C ASN A 48 8.04 -6.81 4.28
N VAL A 49 6.95 -6.09 3.99
CA VAL A 49 6.96 -4.91 3.09
C VAL A 49 6.51 -3.66 3.83
N THR A 50 6.51 -2.52 3.14
CA THR A 50 6.11 -1.19 3.64
C THR A 50 4.58 -1.06 3.83
N TRP A 51 3.98 -2.00 4.56
CA TRP A 51 2.54 -2.14 4.71
C TRP A 51 1.85 -0.88 5.26
N TRP A 52 2.54 -0.04 6.02
CA TRP A 52 2.01 1.23 6.54
C TRP A 52 1.68 2.24 5.44
N ARG A 53 2.16 2.03 4.22
CA ARG A 53 1.81 2.83 3.03
C ARG A 53 0.53 2.35 2.35
N VAL A 54 -0.09 1.26 2.81
CA VAL A 54 -1.36 0.72 2.28
C VAL A 54 -2.50 0.99 3.25
N THR A 55 -3.49 1.76 2.80
CA THR A 55 -4.61 2.21 3.63
C THR A 55 -5.96 1.82 3.01
N ASN A 56 -7.06 2.11 3.68
CA ASN A 56 -8.37 2.09 3.02
C ASN A 56 -8.54 3.33 2.10
N ALA A 57 -9.66 3.41 1.37
CA ALA A 57 -9.93 4.52 0.47
C ALA A 57 -10.02 5.91 1.16
N SER A 58 -10.21 5.95 2.48
CA SER A 58 -10.25 7.17 3.30
C SER A 58 -8.89 7.55 3.90
N GLY A 59 -7.84 6.76 3.65
CA GLY A 59 -6.53 6.91 4.27
C GLY A 59 -6.44 6.39 5.70
N ASP A 60 -7.43 5.63 6.18
CA ASP A 60 -7.46 5.07 7.53
C ASP A 60 -6.77 3.72 7.62
N LEU A 61 -6.29 3.42 8.82
CA LEU A 61 -5.72 2.14 9.21
C LEU A 61 -6.53 1.47 10.33
N PRO A 62 -6.55 0.12 10.39
CA PRO A 62 -7.09 -0.62 11.53
C PRO A 62 -6.43 -0.21 12.85
N SER A 63 -7.20 -0.13 13.93
CA SER A 63 -6.72 0.36 15.24
C SER A 63 -5.43 -0.31 15.72
N HIS A 64 -5.33 -1.64 15.58
CA HIS A 64 -4.18 -2.44 16.01
C HIS A 64 -2.89 -2.17 15.19
N LEU A 65 -2.99 -1.50 14.03
CA LEU A 65 -1.84 -1.17 13.18
C LEU A 65 -1.40 0.29 13.32
N ARG A 66 -2.25 1.17 13.83
CA ARG A 66 -2.01 2.63 13.83
C ARG A 66 -0.74 3.03 14.55
N GLN A 67 -0.48 2.46 15.73
CA GLN A 67 0.69 2.84 16.52
C GLN A 67 1.99 2.61 15.74
N ALA A 68 2.18 1.42 15.18
CA ALA A 68 3.36 1.10 14.38
C ALA A 68 3.43 1.96 13.11
N ALA A 69 2.32 2.11 12.39
CA ALA A 69 2.28 2.91 11.18
C ALA A 69 2.58 4.40 11.43
N PHE A 70 2.10 4.97 12.54
CA PHE A 70 2.29 6.38 12.85
C PHE A 70 3.73 6.73 13.20
N ILE A 71 4.50 5.76 13.73
CA ILE A 71 5.95 5.90 13.91
C ILE A 71 6.61 6.06 12.54
N GLU A 72 6.33 5.16 11.61
CA GLU A 72 6.87 5.24 10.25
C GLU A 72 6.42 6.50 9.51
N TRP A 73 5.14 6.87 9.65
CA TRP A 73 4.61 8.08 9.06
C TRP A 73 5.26 9.36 9.58
N ALA A 74 5.59 9.43 10.87
CA ALA A 74 6.35 10.56 11.42
C ALA A 74 7.74 10.66 10.79
N VAL A 75 8.40 9.52 10.53
CA VAL A 75 9.69 9.46 9.86
C VAL A 75 9.55 9.85 8.38
N GLU A 76 8.48 9.44 7.72
CA GLU A 76 8.19 9.68 6.30
C GLU A 76 7.54 11.02 5.97
N GLY A 77 7.12 11.80 6.97
CA GLY A 77 6.43 13.07 6.77
C GLY A 77 4.97 12.93 6.34
N ILE A 78 4.28 11.87 6.75
CA ILE A 78 2.85 11.66 6.51
C ILE A 78 2.05 12.20 7.71
N GLU A 79 1.19 13.18 7.46
CA GLU A 79 0.42 13.83 8.53
C GLU A 79 -0.77 12.95 8.98
N VAL A 80 -0.89 12.73 10.28
CA VAL A 80 -2.03 12.04 10.89
C VAL A 80 -3.20 13.01 11.05
N LYS A 81 -4.39 12.60 10.63
CA LYS A 81 -5.64 13.36 10.79
C LYS A 81 -5.92 13.66 12.27
N PRO A 82 -6.62 14.76 12.58
CA PRO A 82 -7.01 15.08 13.96
C PRO A 82 -7.80 13.98 14.70
N ASN A 83 -8.55 13.15 13.97
CA ASN A 83 -9.30 12.02 14.53
C ASN A 83 -8.43 10.76 14.78
N ALA A 84 -7.13 10.82 14.49
CA ALA A 84 -6.16 9.74 14.67
C ALA A 84 -6.53 8.41 13.99
N LEU A 85 -7.36 8.42 12.95
CA LEU A 85 -7.74 7.21 12.22
C LEU A 85 -6.76 6.84 11.10
N GLY A 86 -6.02 7.83 10.59
CA GLY A 86 -5.06 7.68 9.50
C GLY A 86 -4.68 9.02 8.89
N CYS A 87 -4.31 9.06 7.61
CA CYS A 87 -3.91 10.28 6.91
C CYS A 87 -5.01 10.77 5.96
N ARG A 88 -4.86 11.98 5.42
CA ARG A 88 -5.67 12.42 4.28
C ARG A 88 -5.05 11.82 3.03
N ILE A 89 -5.62 10.72 2.54
CA ILE A 89 -5.07 10.00 1.39
C ILE A 89 -4.84 10.91 0.18
N ARG A 90 -5.72 11.87 -0.09
CA ARG A 90 -5.57 12.81 -1.21
C ARG A 90 -4.29 13.66 -1.17
N ASP A 91 -3.76 13.94 0.02
CA ASP A 91 -2.59 14.81 0.19
C ASP A 91 -1.30 13.98 0.06
N HIS A 92 -1.38 12.67 0.36
CA HIS A 92 -0.24 11.74 0.35
C HIS A 92 -0.33 10.64 -0.72
N ARG A 93 -1.35 10.63 -1.59
CA ARG A 93 -1.54 9.56 -2.56
C ARG A 93 -0.33 9.50 -3.50
N ALA A 94 0.18 8.30 -3.76
CA ALA A 94 1.19 8.10 -4.77
C ALA A 94 0.68 8.52 -6.15
N ASP A 95 1.59 8.96 -7.01
CA ASP A 95 1.31 9.09 -8.44
C ASP A 95 1.09 7.67 -9.00
N LEU A 96 -0.16 7.37 -9.36
CA LEU A 96 -0.55 6.03 -9.78
C LEU A 96 -0.02 5.67 -11.17
N GLU A 97 0.21 6.66 -12.03
CA GLU A 97 0.75 6.42 -13.37
C GLU A 97 2.25 6.10 -13.28
N ALA A 98 3.00 6.90 -12.50
CA ALA A 98 4.41 6.62 -12.24
C ALA A 98 4.61 5.28 -11.51
N LEU A 99 3.75 4.98 -10.52
CA LEU A 99 3.76 3.69 -9.82
C LEU A 99 3.47 2.53 -10.78
N ALA A 100 2.52 2.70 -11.71
CA ALA A 100 2.21 1.67 -12.70
C ALA A 100 3.39 1.38 -13.63
N ALA A 101 4.04 2.42 -14.16
CA ALA A 101 5.22 2.25 -15.00
C ALA A 101 6.37 1.54 -14.26
N ALA A 102 6.62 1.90 -13.01
CA ALA A 102 7.63 1.24 -12.18
C ALA A 102 7.27 -0.22 -11.89
N TRP A 103 6.00 -0.49 -11.62
CA TRP A 103 5.51 -1.83 -11.32
C TRP A 103 5.60 -2.76 -12.53
N GLU A 104 5.20 -2.31 -13.72
CA GLU A 104 5.32 -3.10 -14.96
C GLU A 104 6.77 -3.55 -15.21
N ALA A 105 7.73 -2.63 -15.04
CA ALA A 105 9.14 -2.97 -15.15
C ALA A 105 9.58 -3.97 -14.06
N ALA A 106 9.07 -3.82 -12.84
CA ALA A 106 9.43 -4.64 -11.70
C ALA A 106 8.77 -6.02 -11.67
N VAL A 107 7.78 -6.33 -12.52
CA VAL A 107 7.14 -7.65 -12.59
C VAL A 107 7.41 -8.37 -13.92
N ALA A 108 8.23 -7.80 -14.79
CA ALA A 108 8.52 -8.35 -16.12
C ALA A 108 9.20 -9.73 -16.09
N ASP A 109 9.83 -10.11 -14.97
CA ASP A 109 10.44 -11.43 -14.73
C ASP A 109 9.46 -12.48 -14.19
N LEU A 110 8.25 -12.08 -13.78
CA LEU A 110 7.29 -12.97 -13.12
C LEU A 110 6.38 -13.75 -14.07
N GLY A 111 6.61 -13.68 -15.38
CA GLY A 111 5.88 -14.44 -16.41
C GLY A 111 5.62 -13.66 -17.68
#